data_AF-A0A8H7IWQ0-F1
#
_entry.id   AF-A0A8H7IWQ0-F1
#
_cell.length_a   1.000
_cell.length_b   1.000
_cell.length_c   1.000
_cell.angle_alpha   90.00
_cell.angle_beta   90.00
_cell.angle_gamma   90.00
#
_symmetry.space_group_name_H-M   'P 1'
#
loop_
_entity.id
_entity.type
_entity.pdbx_description
1 polymer ?
#
loop_
_entity_poly.entity_id
_entity_poly.type
_entity_poly.pdbx_seq_one_letter_code
_entity_poly.pdbx_strand_id
1 'polypeptide(L)'
;MLDLEKRTPKDGSGCGIAKFNALDYPEPANMPAKAKFYHHTEPTACDAFAFTGAAKEARGLTRTDYQVEHVLEWQVVTKFFEWVQTKKGNERFDDPDPKKSKKIAFCPYWKATWEGANSPVFKLKPDDKKELNAMDHLKYAYPGKGNFEEEFVWLHTAVNSPAKAQMWTTKKPDTIYGDKTTKKIGGKGKADKISTGMTDLIVGTKKAGKIPQERPTVDSARQAYFKLKWILGARMYLKNPEIKAIFKKQKERIGDVLDALDVAMEKQPKKKTTGDVMGAWKKQGLKALWDEYMEEKFATAKKRSENDMDKYLRLLEGKWSQKKDLDAGENDRVVFLLQIRKLKTAWAAEKNSWTAPWK
;
A
#
# COMPACT_ATOMS: atom_id res chain seq x y z
N MET A 1 11.85 -13.47 13.13
CA MET A 1 11.73 -14.37 11.97
C MET A 1 11.77 -13.46 10.75
N LEU A 2 12.95 -13.32 10.16
CA LEU A 2 13.22 -12.45 9.01
C LEU A 2 12.47 -13.02 7.81
N ASP A 3 11.58 -12.23 7.23
CA ASP A 3 11.07 -12.49 5.89
C ASP A 3 12.23 -12.21 4.92
N LEU A 4 12.97 -13.25 4.57
CA LEU A 4 13.80 -13.28 3.37
C LEU A 4 12.84 -13.17 2.18
N GLU A 5 12.36 -11.96 1.88
CA GLU A 5 11.50 -11.72 0.72
C GLU A 5 12.27 -12.08 -0.56
N LYS A 6 11.88 -13.22 -1.12
CA LYS A 6 12.25 -13.66 -2.46
C LYS A 6 11.80 -12.61 -3.48
N ARG A 7 12.75 -11.80 -3.95
CA ARG A 7 13.13 -11.56 -5.36
C ARG A 7 12.12 -12.00 -6.43
N THR A 8 10.91 -11.44 -6.41
CA THR A 8 9.84 -11.76 -7.36
C THR A 8 9.10 -10.48 -7.74
N PRO A 9 8.41 -10.45 -8.90
CA PRO A 9 7.54 -9.34 -9.27
C PRO A 9 6.58 -8.98 -8.14
N LYS A 10 6.19 -7.69 -7.99
CA LYS A 10 5.05 -7.41 -7.11
C LYS A 10 3.81 -8.08 -7.69
N ASP A 11 3.25 -8.99 -6.90
CA ASP A 11 2.00 -9.65 -7.21
C ASP A 11 0.87 -8.63 -7.31
N GLY A 12 0.06 -8.79 -8.35
CA GLY A 12 -1.10 -7.95 -8.58
C GLY A 12 -2.27 -8.78 -9.09
N SER A 13 -3.48 -8.39 -8.70
CA SER A 13 -4.72 -9.00 -9.16
C SER A 13 -5.82 -7.95 -9.26
N GLY A 14 -6.67 -8.11 -10.27
CA GLY A 14 -7.80 -7.22 -10.52
C GLY A 14 -8.89 -7.97 -11.27
N CYS A 15 -10.15 -7.79 -10.89
CA CYS A 15 -11.31 -8.39 -11.56
C CYS A 15 -11.23 -9.93 -11.74
N GLY A 16 -10.58 -10.64 -10.81
CA GLY A 16 -10.38 -12.09 -10.94
C GLY A 16 -9.33 -12.49 -11.99
N ILE A 17 -8.47 -11.57 -12.44
CA ILE A 17 -7.18 -11.89 -13.07
C ILE A 17 -6.20 -12.18 -11.95
N ALA A 18 -5.74 -13.43 -11.85
CA ALA A 18 -4.90 -13.88 -10.73
C ALA A 18 -3.44 -13.45 -10.86
N LYS A 19 -2.94 -13.19 -12.09
CA LYS A 19 -1.54 -12.84 -12.36
C LYS A 19 -1.44 -11.58 -13.19
N PHE A 20 -1.61 -10.43 -12.54
CA PHE A 20 -1.32 -9.13 -13.12
C PHE A 20 -0.13 -8.51 -12.39
N ASN A 21 1.02 -9.15 -12.50
CA ASN A 21 2.21 -8.76 -11.76
C ASN A 21 2.95 -7.60 -12.45
N ALA A 22 3.64 -6.77 -11.66
CA ALA A 22 4.55 -5.76 -12.17
C ALA A 22 5.78 -6.39 -12.84
N LEU A 23 6.71 -5.57 -13.33
CA LEU A 23 8.06 -6.02 -13.64
C LEU A 23 8.82 -6.36 -12.34
N ASP A 24 9.94 -7.08 -12.47
CA ASP A 24 10.82 -7.40 -11.35
C ASP A 24 11.39 -6.15 -10.70
N TYR A 25 11.77 -6.24 -9.43
CA TYR A 25 12.59 -5.23 -8.77
C TYR A 25 14.03 -5.21 -9.33
N PRO A 26 14.72 -4.06 -9.29
CA PRO A 26 16.17 -4.08 -9.36
C PRO A 26 16.71 -4.86 -8.16
N GLU A 27 17.78 -5.64 -8.39
CA GLU A 27 18.44 -6.34 -7.30
C GLU A 27 19.12 -5.32 -6.37
N PRO A 28 19.18 -5.57 -5.04
CA PRO A 28 19.92 -4.74 -4.09
C PRO A 28 21.32 -4.31 -4.55
N ALA A 29 22.05 -5.23 -5.19
CA ALA A 29 23.41 -4.99 -5.71
C ALA A 29 23.42 -4.06 -6.94
N ASN A 30 22.31 -3.98 -7.66
CA ASN A 30 22.13 -3.19 -8.88
C ASN A 30 21.30 -1.93 -8.64
N MET A 31 20.98 -1.61 -7.37
CA MET A 31 20.31 -0.36 -7.04
C MET A 31 21.17 0.83 -7.46
N PRO A 32 20.57 1.91 -8.00
CA PRO A 32 21.33 3.09 -8.41
C PRO A 32 22.21 3.59 -7.27
N ALA A 33 23.48 3.94 -7.56
CA ALA A 33 24.42 4.43 -6.55
C ALA A 33 23.91 5.68 -5.81
N LYS A 34 23.03 6.46 -6.44
CA LYS A 34 22.38 7.65 -5.89
C LYS A 34 21.09 7.36 -5.10
N ALA A 35 20.65 6.10 -5.02
CA ALA A 35 19.41 5.73 -4.33
C ALA A 35 19.54 6.01 -2.83
N LYS A 36 18.64 6.83 -2.30
CA LYS A 36 18.67 7.26 -0.89
C LYS A 36 17.94 6.28 0.02
N PHE A 37 18.32 6.32 1.29
CA PHE A 37 17.70 5.63 2.41
C PHE A 37 16.75 6.57 3.13
N TYR A 38 15.48 6.18 3.17
CA TYR A 38 14.43 6.94 3.83
C TYR A 38 14.07 6.29 5.17
N HIS A 39 14.20 7.07 6.23
CA HIS A 39 14.01 6.61 7.61
C HIS A 39 13.85 7.80 8.57
N HIS A 40 13.47 7.51 9.81
CA HIS A 40 13.66 8.46 10.90
C HIS A 40 15.15 8.62 11.20
N THR A 41 15.61 9.82 11.58
CA THR A 41 17.03 10.07 11.88
C THR A 41 17.56 9.16 12.98
N GLU A 42 16.74 8.90 14.00
CA GLU A 42 16.98 7.89 15.03
C GLU A 42 15.74 6.96 15.11
N PRO A 43 15.75 5.84 14.36
CA PRO A 43 14.60 4.94 14.29
C PRO A 43 14.23 4.35 15.66
N THR A 44 15.23 3.96 16.45
CA THR A 44 15.05 3.28 17.74
C THR A 44 14.78 4.23 18.91
N ALA A 45 15.04 5.53 18.76
CA ALA A 45 14.73 6.52 19.80
C ALA A 45 13.23 6.83 19.81
N CYS A 46 12.61 6.89 20.98
CA CYS A 46 11.18 7.14 21.06
C CYS A 46 10.83 8.56 20.60
N ASP A 47 11.62 9.57 20.95
CA ASP A 47 11.29 10.98 20.78
C ASP A 47 11.96 11.69 19.59
N ALA A 48 12.63 10.93 18.73
CA ALA A 48 13.20 11.42 17.47
C ALA A 48 12.24 11.15 16.30
N PHE A 49 11.55 12.20 15.83
CA PHE A 49 10.58 12.11 14.75
C PHE A 49 11.09 12.63 13.40
N ALA A 50 12.21 13.34 13.37
CA ALA A 50 12.79 13.83 12.12
C ALA A 50 12.94 12.68 11.11
N PHE A 51 12.58 12.94 9.87
CA PHE A 51 12.56 11.96 8.78
C PHE A 51 13.32 12.51 7.59
N THR A 52 14.19 11.71 6.99
CA THR A 52 15.09 12.18 5.94
C THR A 52 15.35 11.11 4.89
N GLY A 53 15.81 11.54 3.71
CA GLY A 53 16.46 10.70 2.71
C GLY A 53 17.97 10.92 2.78
N ALA A 54 18.73 9.90 3.19
CA ALA A 54 20.17 9.96 3.37
C ALA A 54 20.92 9.11 2.35
N ALA A 55 22.20 9.40 2.13
CA ALA A 55 23.07 8.59 1.26
C ALA A 55 23.50 7.24 1.89
N LYS A 56 23.28 7.07 3.20
CA LYS A 56 23.66 5.90 3.99
C LYS A 56 22.52 5.50 4.91
N GLU A 57 22.59 4.27 5.42
CA GLU A 57 21.70 3.75 6.45
C GLU A 57 21.73 4.61 7.73
N ALA A 58 20.58 4.71 8.42
CA ALA A 58 20.48 5.29 9.75
C ALA A 58 21.46 4.63 10.75
N ARG A 59 21.92 5.41 11.74
CA ARG A 59 22.73 4.86 12.83
C ARG A 59 22.02 3.70 13.53
N GLY A 60 22.73 2.58 13.69
CA GLY A 60 22.20 1.38 14.35
C GLY A 60 21.30 0.52 13.48
N LEU A 61 21.08 0.90 12.22
CA LEU A 61 20.45 0.07 11.21
C LEU A 61 21.49 -0.41 10.19
N THR A 62 21.14 -1.47 9.50
CA THR A 62 21.92 -2.12 8.44
C THR A 62 21.08 -2.20 7.18
N ARG A 63 21.68 -2.58 6.04
CA ARG A 63 20.96 -2.71 4.77
C ARG A 63 19.74 -3.64 4.86
N THR A 64 19.80 -4.69 5.68
CA THR A 64 18.71 -5.66 5.86
C THR A 64 17.48 -5.07 6.56
N ASP A 65 17.62 -3.90 7.19
CA ASP A 65 16.50 -3.16 7.79
C ASP A 65 15.74 -2.32 6.76
N TYR A 66 16.18 -2.33 5.50
CA TYR A 66 15.57 -1.60 4.39
C TYR A 66 15.07 -2.54 3.30
N GLN A 67 14.06 -2.08 2.58
CA GLN A 67 13.57 -2.71 1.36
C GLN A 67 13.78 -1.76 0.18
N VAL A 68 14.05 -2.36 -0.98
CA VAL A 68 13.91 -1.66 -2.27
C VAL A 68 12.43 -1.35 -2.46
N GLU A 69 12.12 -0.09 -2.71
CA GLU A 69 10.77 0.42 -2.56
C GLU A 69 10.17 0.95 -3.86
N HIS A 70 8.92 0.55 -4.11
CA HIS A 70 8.06 1.24 -5.07
C HIS A 70 7.31 2.37 -4.37
N VAL A 71 7.49 3.60 -4.84
CA VAL A 71 6.87 4.78 -4.25
C VAL A 71 5.33 4.72 -4.34
N LEU A 72 4.78 4.53 -5.56
CA LEU A 72 3.39 4.11 -5.76
C LEU A 72 3.29 2.60 -5.60
N GLU A 73 2.25 2.10 -4.93
CA GLU A 73 2.05 0.66 -4.73
C GLU A 73 1.42 -0.01 -5.96
N TRP A 74 1.97 -1.12 -6.46
CA TRP A 74 1.41 -1.84 -7.63
C TRP A 74 -0.03 -2.33 -7.41
N GLN A 75 -0.39 -2.70 -6.18
CA GLN A 75 -1.77 -3.03 -5.82
C GLN A 75 -2.74 -1.86 -6.08
N VAL A 76 -2.28 -0.60 -6.05
CA VAL A 76 -3.13 0.55 -6.38
C VAL A 76 -3.49 0.53 -7.86
N VAL A 77 -2.50 0.27 -8.73
CA VAL A 77 -2.70 0.17 -10.18
C VAL A 77 -3.65 -0.98 -10.52
N THR A 78 -3.40 -2.18 -9.99
CA THR A 78 -4.21 -3.36 -10.35
C THR A 78 -5.62 -3.32 -9.78
N LYS A 79 -5.82 -2.73 -8.59
CA LYS A 79 -7.15 -2.59 -7.97
C LYS A 79 -7.99 -1.46 -8.56
N PHE A 80 -7.43 -0.63 -9.42
CA PHE A 80 -8.17 0.38 -10.18
C PHE A 80 -9.35 -0.25 -10.94
N PHE A 81 -9.15 -1.36 -11.64
CA PHE A 81 -10.20 -1.97 -12.45
C PHE A 81 -11.37 -2.55 -11.61
N GLU A 82 -11.09 -3.03 -10.40
CA GLU A 82 -12.13 -3.43 -9.43
C GLU A 82 -12.90 -2.20 -8.91
N TRP A 83 -12.21 -1.09 -8.71
CA TRP A 83 -12.85 0.17 -8.38
C TRP A 83 -13.71 0.70 -9.52
N VAL A 84 -13.25 0.65 -10.77
CA VAL A 84 -14.05 1.04 -11.94
C VAL A 84 -15.33 0.21 -12.02
N GLN A 85 -15.25 -1.12 -11.81
CA GLN A 85 -16.44 -1.96 -11.72
C GLN A 85 -17.41 -1.50 -10.63
N THR A 86 -16.89 -1.09 -9.47
CA THR A 86 -17.72 -0.58 -8.37
C THR A 86 -18.36 0.77 -8.75
N LYS A 87 -17.58 1.67 -9.35
CA LYS A 87 -18.01 3.00 -9.79
C LYS A 87 -19.08 2.94 -10.87
N LYS A 88 -18.92 2.04 -11.83
CA LYS A 88 -19.86 1.78 -12.93
C LYS A 88 -21.12 1.04 -12.48
N GLY A 89 -21.08 0.37 -11.33
CA GLY A 89 -22.23 -0.28 -10.71
C GLY A 89 -22.99 -1.23 -11.64
N ASN A 90 -24.20 -0.82 -12.02
CA ASN A 90 -25.11 -1.61 -12.85
C ASN A 90 -24.95 -1.39 -14.36
N GLU A 91 -24.00 -0.56 -14.82
CA GLU A 91 -23.70 -0.42 -16.24
C GLU A 91 -23.37 -1.79 -16.86
N ARG A 92 -23.83 -1.98 -18.11
CA ARG A 92 -23.67 -3.25 -18.85
C ARG A 92 -23.16 -2.98 -20.25
N PHE A 93 -22.18 -3.77 -20.67
CA PHE A 93 -21.48 -3.71 -21.94
C PHE A 93 -21.91 -4.88 -22.81
N ASP A 94 -21.92 -4.69 -24.13
CA ASP A 94 -22.11 -5.80 -25.06
C ASP A 94 -20.94 -6.78 -24.90
N ASP A 95 -21.23 -8.08 -24.94
CA ASP A 95 -20.17 -9.09 -24.90
C ASP A 95 -19.34 -8.96 -26.19
N PRO A 96 -18.00 -8.83 -26.10
CA PRO A 96 -17.14 -8.82 -27.27
C PRO A 96 -17.24 -10.09 -28.11
N ASP A 97 -17.69 -11.21 -27.56
CA ASP A 97 -17.96 -12.42 -28.33
C ASP A 97 -19.23 -12.25 -29.20
N PRO A 98 -19.14 -12.20 -30.54
CA PRO A 98 -20.31 -11.99 -31.40
C PRO A 98 -21.33 -13.13 -31.32
N LYS A 99 -20.94 -14.31 -30.79
CA LYS A 99 -21.84 -15.45 -30.57
C LYS A 99 -22.63 -15.32 -29.26
N LYS A 100 -22.36 -14.30 -28.45
CA LYS A 100 -23.04 -14.02 -27.19
C LYS A 100 -23.75 -12.68 -27.28
N SER A 101 -25.06 -12.70 -27.03
CA SER A 101 -25.90 -11.49 -26.98
C SER A 101 -26.06 -10.92 -25.57
N LYS A 102 -25.62 -11.66 -24.54
CA LYS A 102 -25.81 -11.27 -23.15
C LYS A 102 -24.87 -10.12 -22.80
N LYS A 103 -25.42 -9.02 -22.28
CA LYS A 103 -24.60 -7.94 -21.74
C LYS A 103 -23.88 -8.34 -20.46
N ILE A 104 -22.65 -7.86 -20.29
CA ILE A 104 -21.74 -8.19 -19.19
C ILE A 104 -21.34 -6.95 -18.40
N ALA A 105 -20.88 -7.14 -17.16
CA ALA A 105 -20.36 -6.06 -16.33
C ALA A 105 -18.93 -5.66 -16.75
N PHE A 106 -18.41 -4.56 -16.20
CA PHE A 106 -17.10 -4.00 -16.55
C PHE A 106 -15.94 -4.99 -16.40
N CYS A 107 -15.83 -5.69 -15.26
CA CYS A 107 -14.72 -6.61 -15.02
C CYS A 107 -14.65 -7.75 -16.07
N PRO A 108 -15.75 -8.48 -16.36
CA PRO A 108 -15.78 -9.43 -17.47
C PRO A 108 -15.48 -8.79 -18.84
N TYR A 109 -15.97 -7.56 -19.08
CA TYR A 109 -15.74 -6.83 -20.33
C TYR A 109 -14.26 -6.48 -20.55
N TRP A 110 -13.61 -5.92 -19.53
CA TRP A 110 -12.18 -5.64 -19.52
C TRP A 110 -11.36 -6.91 -19.79
N LYS A 111 -11.66 -8.02 -19.09
CA LYS A 111 -10.98 -9.30 -19.34
C LYS A 111 -11.16 -9.79 -20.77
N ALA A 112 -12.40 -9.76 -21.28
CA ALA A 112 -12.71 -10.25 -22.62
C ALA A 112 -11.96 -9.48 -23.72
N THR A 113 -11.70 -8.18 -23.50
CA THR A 113 -11.05 -7.29 -24.47
C THR A 113 -9.54 -7.19 -24.31
N TRP A 114 -8.98 -7.29 -23.10
CA TRP A 114 -7.55 -7.03 -22.83
C TRP A 114 -6.71 -8.26 -22.49
N GLU A 115 -7.31 -9.36 -22.01
CA GLU A 115 -6.59 -10.54 -21.51
C GLU A 115 -6.72 -11.75 -22.46
N GLY A 116 -5.71 -12.62 -22.51
CA GLY A 116 -5.76 -13.94 -23.18
C GLY A 116 -4.68 -14.12 -24.23
N ALA A 117 -4.48 -15.37 -24.68
CA ALA A 117 -3.39 -15.75 -25.59
C ALA A 117 -3.39 -14.98 -26.92
N ASN A 118 -4.55 -14.51 -27.38
CA ASN A 118 -4.70 -13.77 -28.63
C ASN A 118 -4.98 -12.28 -28.40
N SER A 119 -4.52 -11.73 -27.26
CA SER A 119 -4.60 -10.29 -27.04
C SER A 119 -3.75 -9.57 -28.08
N PRO A 120 -4.24 -8.48 -28.69
CA PRO A 120 -3.47 -7.74 -29.68
C PRO A 120 -2.19 -7.20 -29.05
N VAL A 121 -1.10 -7.26 -29.82
CA VAL A 121 0.15 -6.57 -29.51
C VAL A 121 0.30 -5.41 -30.48
N PHE A 122 0.68 -4.25 -29.95
CA PHE A 122 0.81 -3.03 -30.73
C PHE A 122 1.74 -2.06 -30.01
N LYS A 123 2.22 -1.06 -30.73
CA LYS A 123 2.91 0.09 -30.14
C LYS A 123 1.89 1.14 -29.71
N LEU A 124 2.06 1.73 -28.52
CA LEU A 124 1.21 2.85 -28.10
C LEU A 124 1.64 4.14 -28.78
N LYS A 125 2.94 4.30 -29.02
CA LYS A 125 3.54 5.40 -29.77
C LYS A 125 4.39 4.86 -30.92
N PRO A 126 4.51 5.57 -32.05
CA PRO A 126 5.29 5.10 -33.20
C PRO A 126 6.75 4.75 -32.87
N ASP A 127 7.35 5.49 -31.93
CA ASP A 127 8.73 5.37 -31.46
C ASP A 127 8.94 4.32 -30.36
N ASP A 128 7.87 3.66 -29.88
CA ASP A 128 8.00 2.57 -28.93
C ASP A 128 8.86 1.44 -29.53
N LYS A 129 9.79 0.92 -28.73
CA LYS A 129 10.74 -0.12 -29.16
C LYS A 129 10.10 -1.50 -29.26
N LYS A 130 8.97 -1.72 -28.60
CA LYS A 130 8.33 -3.02 -28.46
C LYS A 130 6.84 -2.91 -28.73
N GLU A 131 6.30 -3.90 -29.41
CA GLU A 131 4.86 -4.15 -29.41
C GLU A 131 4.51 -4.92 -28.15
N LEU A 132 3.52 -4.43 -27.41
CA LEU A 132 3.06 -5.01 -26.16
C LEU A 132 1.54 -5.14 -26.21
N ASN A 133 0.99 -6.09 -25.46
CA ASN A 133 -0.43 -6.09 -25.20
C ASN A 133 -0.78 -5.00 -24.17
N ALA A 134 -2.08 -4.71 -24.02
CA ALA A 134 -2.56 -3.66 -23.13
C ALA A 134 -2.09 -3.80 -21.67
N MET A 135 -2.05 -5.04 -21.15
CA MET A 135 -1.61 -5.30 -19.78
C MET A 135 -0.11 -5.07 -19.62
N ASP A 136 0.69 -5.44 -20.61
CA ASP A 136 2.14 -5.27 -20.60
C ASP A 136 2.54 -3.81 -20.78
N HIS A 137 1.80 -3.01 -21.55
CA HIS A 137 1.98 -1.55 -21.59
C HIS A 137 1.86 -0.93 -20.19
N LEU A 138 0.87 -1.34 -19.39
CA LEU A 138 0.75 -0.87 -17.99
C LEU A 138 1.90 -1.31 -17.10
N LYS A 139 2.41 -2.53 -17.28
CA LYS A 139 3.58 -3.02 -16.53
C LYS A 139 4.84 -2.22 -16.88
N TYR A 140 5.07 -1.95 -18.16
CA TYR A 140 6.19 -1.14 -18.64
C TYR A 140 6.05 0.35 -18.33
N ALA A 141 4.85 0.83 -18.03
CA ALA A 141 4.64 2.18 -17.50
C ALA A 141 5.02 2.31 -16.02
N TYR A 142 5.19 1.19 -15.32
CA TYR A 142 5.53 1.15 -13.91
C TYR A 142 7.05 0.89 -13.72
N PRO A 143 7.68 1.41 -12.64
CA PRO A 143 9.10 1.14 -12.40
C PRO A 143 9.38 -0.36 -12.26
N GLY A 144 10.53 -0.79 -12.76
CA GLY A 144 10.97 -2.17 -12.67
C GLY A 144 12.39 -2.35 -13.21
N LYS A 145 12.88 -3.59 -13.17
CA LYS A 145 14.20 -3.95 -13.66
C LYS A 145 14.33 -3.57 -15.14
N GLY A 146 15.34 -2.77 -15.45
CA GLY A 146 15.61 -2.20 -16.77
C GLY A 146 14.67 -1.06 -17.20
N ASN A 147 13.85 -0.52 -16.29
CA ASN A 147 12.83 0.49 -16.62
C ASN A 147 12.52 1.43 -15.44
N PHE A 148 12.93 2.70 -15.54
CA PHE A 148 12.79 3.70 -14.46
C PHE A 148 13.43 3.26 -13.13
N GLU A 149 14.58 2.57 -13.18
CA GLU A 149 15.27 2.06 -11.99
C GLU A 149 15.71 3.20 -11.04
N GLU A 150 15.92 4.40 -11.57
CA GLU A 150 16.24 5.60 -10.82
C GLU A 150 15.11 6.10 -9.90
N GLU A 151 13.90 5.57 -10.05
CA GLU A 151 12.75 5.89 -9.21
C GLU A 151 12.65 5.02 -7.96
N PHE A 152 13.49 3.99 -7.83
CA PHE A 152 13.56 3.16 -6.63
C PHE A 152 14.39 3.82 -5.53
N VAL A 153 13.96 3.59 -4.29
CA VAL A 153 14.65 4.06 -3.10
C VAL A 153 14.77 2.93 -2.07
N TRP A 154 15.57 3.14 -1.05
CA TRP A 154 15.59 2.29 0.13
C TRP A 154 14.63 2.86 1.17
N LEU A 155 13.64 2.10 1.61
CA LEU A 155 12.73 2.52 2.68
C LEU A 155 12.87 1.58 3.88
N HIS A 156 12.98 2.16 5.07
CA HIS A 156 13.02 1.39 6.32
C HIS A 156 11.80 0.47 6.40
N THR A 157 12.05 -0.82 6.61
CA THR A 157 11.05 -1.90 6.56
C THR A 157 9.80 -1.61 7.36
N ALA A 158 9.93 -1.13 8.60
CA ALA A 158 8.78 -0.85 9.47
C ALA A 158 7.92 0.33 9.00
N VAL A 159 8.52 1.30 8.28
CA VAL A 159 7.79 2.41 7.65
C VAL A 159 7.12 1.94 6.37
N ASN A 160 7.79 1.07 5.60
CA ASN A 160 7.23 0.49 4.39
C ASN A 160 6.03 -0.41 4.69
N SER A 161 6.24 -1.42 5.54
CA SER A 161 5.24 -2.42 5.87
C SER A 161 5.19 -2.71 7.37
N PRO A 162 4.00 -2.67 8.00
CA PRO A 162 2.70 -2.44 7.36
C PRO A 162 2.32 -0.96 7.21
N ALA A 163 3.10 0.00 7.72
CA ALA A 163 2.63 1.39 7.89
C ALA A 163 2.21 2.06 6.56
N LYS A 164 3.11 2.18 5.57
CA LYS A 164 2.76 2.69 4.23
C LYS A 164 1.87 1.72 3.48
N ALA A 165 2.25 0.45 3.37
CA ALA A 165 1.53 -0.52 2.53
C ALA A 165 0.03 -0.60 2.85
N GLN A 166 -0.34 -0.60 4.14
CA GLN A 166 -1.74 -0.70 4.57
C GLN A 166 -2.52 0.62 4.42
N MET A 167 -1.87 1.75 4.16
CA MET A 167 -2.56 2.99 3.77
C MET A 167 -3.30 2.81 2.44
N TRP A 168 -2.73 2.03 1.52
CA TRP A 168 -3.19 1.94 0.13
C TRP A 168 -4.05 0.71 -0.20
N THR A 169 -3.98 -0.34 0.63
CA THR A 169 -4.73 -1.61 0.43
C THR A 169 -6.24 -1.41 0.36
N THR A 170 -6.99 -2.23 -0.38
CA THR A 170 -8.46 -2.26 -0.28
C THR A 170 -8.88 -3.19 0.85
N LYS A 171 -9.27 -2.65 2.01
CA LYS A 171 -9.70 -3.44 3.17
C LYS A 171 -10.68 -2.68 4.07
N LYS A 172 -11.39 -3.44 4.92
CA LYS A 172 -12.14 -2.96 6.08
C LYS A 172 -11.70 -3.76 7.33
N PRO A 173 -11.69 -3.15 8.54
CA PRO A 173 -11.98 -1.74 8.81
C PRO A 173 -10.91 -0.79 8.23
N ASP A 174 -11.23 0.51 8.17
CA ASP A 174 -10.32 1.57 7.71
C ASP A 174 -9.25 1.86 8.79
N THR A 175 -8.37 0.90 9.07
CA THR A 175 -7.26 0.99 10.03
C THR A 175 -5.96 0.50 9.39
N ILE A 176 -4.79 0.92 9.89
CA ILE A 176 -3.48 0.43 9.41
C ILE A 176 -3.14 -0.86 10.17
N TYR A 177 -2.90 -0.74 11.47
CA TYR A 177 -2.68 -1.84 12.39
C TYR A 177 -3.99 -2.35 13.00
N GLY A 178 -4.86 -1.43 13.45
CA GLY A 178 -6.14 -1.74 14.09
C GLY A 178 -6.06 -2.68 15.31
N ASP A 179 -7.22 -3.10 15.79
CA ASP A 179 -7.34 -4.19 16.75
C ASP A 179 -7.54 -5.45 15.93
N LYS A 180 -6.58 -6.37 15.96
CA LYS A 180 -6.76 -7.65 15.28
C LYS A 180 -7.91 -8.38 15.97
N THR A 181 -8.99 -8.65 15.25
CA THR A 181 -10.03 -9.56 15.73
C THR A 181 -9.41 -10.94 15.85
N THR A 182 -9.45 -11.54 17.04
CA THR A 182 -9.15 -12.97 17.24
C THR A 182 -9.81 -13.78 16.14
N LYS A 183 -8.99 -14.38 15.26
CA LYS A 183 -9.49 -15.39 14.32
C LYS A 183 -9.55 -16.69 15.11
N LYS A 184 -10.75 -17.11 15.53
CA LYS A 184 -10.99 -18.52 15.91
C LYS A 184 -10.58 -19.37 14.70
N ILE A 185 -9.46 -20.08 14.80
CA ILE A 185 -9.20 -21.18 13.89
C ILE A 185 -9.81 -22.39 14.57
N GLY A 186 -11.03 -22.74 14.17
CA GLY A 186 -11.79 -23.81 14.80
C GLY A 186 -11.07 -25.17 14.80
N GLY A 187 -11.34 -25.95 15.85
CA GLY A 187 -10.99 -27.37 15.97
C GLY A 187 -10.71 -27.76 17.42
N LYS A 188 -11.37 -28.81 17.94
CA LYS A 188 -11.02 -29.43 19.24
C LYS A 188 -9.51 -29.72 19.24
N GLY A 189 -8.76 -29.11 20.15
CA GLY A 189 -7.33 -29.40 20.36
C GLY A 189 -6.31 -28.51 19.65
N LYS A 190 -6.68 -27.41 18.97
CA LYS A 190 -5.70 -26.40 18.51
C LYS A 190 -5.79 -25.14 19.37
N ALA A 191 -4.65 -24.71 19.93
CA ALA A 191 -4.58 -23.46 20.68
C ALA A 191 -4.94 -22.27 19.78
N ASP A 192 -5.77 -21.37 20.29
CA ASP A 192 -6.08 -20.11 19.62
C ASP A 192 -4.79 -19.33 19.36
N LYS A 193 -4.52 -18.94 18.10
CA LYS A 193 -3.50 -17.91 17.83
C LYS A 193 -4.06 -16.57 18.28
N ILE A 194 -3.81 -16.20 19.53
CA ILE A 194 -4.10 -14.85 20.03
C ILE A 194 -3.22 -13.90 19.24
N SER A 195 -3.82 -13.14 18.32
CA SER A 195 -3.12 -12.07 17.62
C SER A 195 -3.25 -10.80 18.46
N THR A 196 -2.16 -10.37 19.09
CA THR A 196 -2.15 -9.14 19.92
C THR A 196 -2.48 -7.92 19.07
N GLY A 197 -3.61 -7.29 19.35
CA GLY A 197 -4.05 -6.04 18.74
C GLY A 197 -3.37 -4.81 19.33
N MET A 198 -3.56 -3.64 18.71
CA MET A 198 -3.06 -2.38 19.27
C MET A 198 -3.62 -2.10 20.67
N THR A 199 -4.91 -2.36 20.90
CA THR A 199 -5.53 -2.23 22.23
C THR A 199 -4.83 -3.13 23.24
N ASP A 200 -4.63 -4.41 22.93
CA ASP A 200 -3.98 -5.37 23.84
C ASP A 200 -2.56 -4.93 24.25
N LEU A 201 -1.79 -4.38 23.30
CA LEU A 201 -0.46 -3.84 23.58
C LEU A 201 -0.49 -2.69 24.59
N ILE A 202 -1.56 -1.89 24.56
CA ILE A 202 -1.67 -0.66 25.35
C ILE A 202 -2.29 -0.91 26.73
N VAL A 203 -3.36 -1.72 26.80
CA VAL A 203 -4.16 -1.90 28.02
C VAL A 203 -4.00 -3.28 28.66
N GLY A 204 -3.24 -4.19 28.05
CA GLY A 204 -3.05 -5.56 28.50
C GLY A 204 -4.08 -6.51 27.90
N THR A 205 -3.83 -7.82 27.99
CA THR A 205 -4.70 -8.85 27.41
C THR A 205 -5.74 -9.34 28.41
N LYS A 206 -6.99 -9.49 27.97
CA LYS A 206 -8.00 -10.28 28.70
C LYS A 206 -7.81 -11.74 28.31
N LYS A 207 -7.26 -12.57 29.20
CA LYS A 207 -7.27 -14.03 28.99
C LYS A 207 -8.71 -14.55 29.16
N ALA A 208 -9.15 -15.44 28.29
CA ALA A 208 -10.46 -16.09 28.43
C ALA A 208 -10.47 -16.99 29.68
N GLY A 209 -11.45 -16.83 30.56
CA GLY A 209 -11.63 -17.62 31.79
C GLY A 209 -11.38 -16.86 33.10
N LYS A 210 -11.20 -17.58 34.21
CA LYS A 210 -10.95 -17.05 35.58
C LYS A 210 -9.50 -16.53 35.79
N ILE A 211 -8.71 -16.40 34.73
CA ILE A 211 -7.30 -15.97 34.84
C ILE A 211 -7.26 -14.43 34.85
N PRO A 212 -6.50 -13.79 35.77
CA PRO A 212 -6.39 -12.34 35.82
C PRO A 212 -5.95 -11.72 34.49
N GLN A 213 -6.45 -10.52 34.20
CA GLN A 213 -5.96 -9.69 33.09
C GLN A 213 -4.44 -9.52 33.21
N GLU A 214 -3.71 -9.78 32.13
CA GLU A 214 -2.28 -9.49 32.11
C GLU A 214 -2.12 -7.97 32.13
N ARG A 215 -1.46 -7.44 33.16
CA ARG A 215 -1.25 -5.99 33.31
C ARG A 215 -0.36 -5.50 32.15
N PRO A 216 -0.64 -4.31 31.59
CA PRO A 216 0.21 -3.77 30.54
C PRO A 216 1.58 -3.34 31.10
N THR A 217 2.63 -3.65 30.34
CA THR A 217 4.01 -3.23 30.63
C THR A 217 4.40 -2.06 29.72
N VAL A 218 5.43 -1.30 30.12
CA VAL A 218 5.94 -0.19 29.28
C VAL A 218 6.39 -0.73 27.93
N ASP A 219 7.02 -1.91 27.90
CA ASP A 219 7.51 -2.51 26.67
C ASP A 219 6.40 -2.92 25.71
N SER A 220 5.29 -3.48 26.20
CA SER A 220 4.16 -3.81 25.34
C SER A 220 3.55 -2.54 24.73
N ALA A 221 3.37 -1.51 25.54
CA ALA A 221 2.83 -0.24 25.08
C ALA A 221 3.81 0.51 24.17
N ARG A 222 5.12 0.37 24.37
CA ARG A 222 6.16 0.92 23.50
C ARG A 222 6.13 0.29 22.11
N GLN A 223 5.73 -0.96 21.97
CA GLN A 223 5.49 -1.55 20.63
C GLN A 223 4.33 -0.85 19.91
N ALA A 224 3.23 -0.55 20.61
CA ALA A 224 2.13 0.23 20.03
C ALA A 224 2.59 1.65 19.68
N TYR A 225 3.37 2.29 20.56
CA TYR A 225 3.98 3.58 20.30
C TYR A 225 4.82 3.59 19.01
N PHE A 226 5.71 2.62 18.82
CA PHE A 226 6.53 2.55 17.61
C PHE A 226 5.70 2.34 16.34
N LYS A 227 4.63 1.53 16.41
CA LYS A 227 3.69 1.38 15.29
C LYS A 227 3.07 2.72 14.88
N LEU A 228 2.71 3.57 15.84
CA LEU A 228 2.22 4.93 15.59
C LEU A 228 3.31 5.84 15.03
N LYS A 229 4.54 5.73 15.55
CA LYS A 229 5.72 6.42 14.99
C LYS A 229 5.94 6.03 13.52
N TRP A 230 5.75 4.77 13.14
CA TRP A 230 5.90 4.33 11.75
C TRP A 230 4.79 4.86 10.83
N ILE A 231 3.55 5.02 11.33
CA ILE A 231 2.49 5.73 10.58
C ILE A 231 2.89 7.18 10.32
N LEU A 232 3.42 7.87 11.34
CA LEU A 232 3.95 9.22 11.19
C LEU A 232 5.07 9.25 10.12
N GLY A 233 6.03 8.33 10.21
CA GLY A 233 7.11 8.18 9.23
C GLY A 233 6.62 7.94 7.80
N ALA A 234 5.57 7.15 7.61
CA ALA A 234 5.01 6.89 6.28
C ALA A 234 4.37 8.15 5.65
N ARG A 235 3.72 9.00 6.45
CA ARG A 235 3.21 10.31 5.98
C ARG A 235 4.36 11.26 5.65
N MET A 236 5.37 11.34 6.51
CA MET A 236 6.56 12.16 6.28
C MET A 236 7.34 11.73 5.03
N TYR A 237 7.46 10.42 4.81
CA TYR A 237 8.02 9.84 3.59
C TYR A 237 7.27 10.32 2.35
N LEU A 238 5.94 10.17 2.33
CA LEU A 238 5.10 10.59 1.19
C LEU A 238 5.01 12.12 1.04
N LYS A 239 5.38 12.90 2.06
CA LYS A 239 5.48 14.37 2.00
C LYS A 239 6.87 14.85 1.56
N ASN A 240 7.88 13.98 1.58
CA ASN A 240 9.23 14.34 1.17
C ASN A 240 9.23 14.81 -0.30
N PRO A 241 9.86 15.96 -0.64
CA PRO A 241 9.78 16.53 -1.99
C PRO A 241 10.24 15.59 -3.12
N GLU A 242 11.29 14.80 -2.88
CA GLU A 242 11.82 13.86 -3.88
C GLU A 242 10.86 12.70 -4.10
N ILE A 243 10.31 12.16 -3.00
CA ILE A 243 9.31 11.09 -3.05
C ILE A 243 8.01 11.59 -3.69
N LYS A 244 7.57 12.80 -3.38
CA LYS A 244 6.43 13.44 -4.06
C LYS A 244 6.65 13.53 -5.56
N ALA A 245 7.84 13.98 -5.99
CA ALA A 245 8.17 14.08 -7.40
C ALA A 245 8.12 12.71 -8.11
N ILE A 246 8.67 11.67 -7.48
CA ILE A 246 8.62 10.30 -8.01
C ILE A 246 7.18 9.78 -8.06
N PHE A 247 6.42 9.92 -6.96
CA PHE A 247 5.03 9.48 -6.89
C PHE A 247 4.19 10.15 -7.98
N LYS A 248 4.35 11.46 -8.15
CA LYS A 248 3.64 12.25 -9.17
C LYS A 248 3.93 11.71 -10.57
N LYS A 249 5.21 11.52 -10.92
CA LYS A 249 5.61 10.94 -12.22
C LYS A 249 4.97 9.58 -12.46
N GLN A 250 4.99 8.69 -11.47
CA GLN A 250 4.38 7.36 -11.57
C GLN A 250 2.87 7.45 -11.77
N LYS A 251 2.18 8.25 -10.96
CA LYS A 251 0.73 8.45 -11.07
C LYS A 251 0.33 9.02 -12.43
N GLU A 252 1.04 10.02 -12.93
CA GLU A 252 0.76 10.66 -14.22
C GLU A 252 1.04 9.70 -15.37
N ARG A 253 2.20 9.02 -15.36
CA ARG A 253 2.58 8.05 -16.40
C ARG A 253 1.60 6.88 -16.52
N ILE A 254 1.12 6.33 -15.40
CA ILE A 254 0.06 5.31 -15.42
C ILE A 254 -1.24 5.88 -16.01
N GLY A 255 -1.64 7.08 -15.60
CA GLY A 255 -2.84 7.74 -16.14
C GLY A 255 -2.76 7.99 -17.65
N ASP A 256 -1.60 8.39 -18.15
CA ASP A 256 -1.38 8.65 -19.59
C ASP A 256 -1.40 7.37 -20.41
N VAL A 257 -0.80 6.28 -19.90
CA VAL A 257 -0.88 4.97 -20.56
C VAL A 257 -2.30 4.42 -20.53
N LEU A 258 -3.05 4.63 -19.44
CA LEU A 258 -4.47 4.28 -19.40
C LEU A 258 -5.27 5.04 -20.47
N ASP A 259 -5.05 6.35 -20.65
CA ASP A 259 -5.71 7.14 -21.70
C ASP A 259 -5.39 6.62 -23.10
N ALA A 260 -4.10 6.39 -23.37
CA ALA A 260 -3.64 5.93 -24.66
C ALA A 260 -4.18 4.53 -24.99
N LEU A 261 -4.23 3.62 -24.02
CA LEU A 261 -4.85 2.30 -24.17
C LEU A 261 -6.35 2.38 -24.40
N ASP A 262 -7.04 3.28 -23.68
CA ASP A 262 -8.48 3.46 -23.78
C ASP A 262 -8.93 3.88 -25.20
N VAL A 263 -8.05 4.58 -25.93
CA VAL A 263 -8.24 4.96 -27.34
C VAL A 263 -7.72 3.90 -28.30
N ALA A 264 -6.50 3.40 -28.10
CA ALA A 264 -5.85 2.48 -29.04
C ALA A 264 -6.62 1.16 -29.16
N MET A 265 -7.16 0.65 -28.05
CA MET A 265 -7.85 -0.63 -28.02
C MET A 265 -9.17 -0.66 -28.81
N GLU A 266 -9.74 0.49 -29.16
CA GLU A 266 -10.94 0.56 -30.03
C GLU A 266 -10.65 0.07 -31.46
N LYS A 267 -9.38 0.14 -31.87
CA LYS A 267 -8.91 -0.30 -33.19
C LYS A 267 -8.23 -1.67 -33.15
N GLN A 268 -8.20 -2.32 -31.99
CA GLN A 268 -7.47 -3.56 -31.74
C GLN A 268 -8.42 -4.68 -31.29
N PRO A 269 -9.37 -5.12 -32.13
CA PRO A 269 -10.23 -6.24 -31.79
C PRO A 269 -9.41 -7.52 -31.65
N LYS A 270 -9.73 -8.32 -30.62
CA LYS A 270 -9.12 -9.65 -30.45
C LYS A 270 -9.63 -10.61 -31.50
N LYS A 271 -8.78 -11.57 -31.88
CA LYS A 271 -9.17 -12.71 -32.71
C LYS A 271 -9.21 -13.96 -31.85
N LYS A 272 -10.30 -14.73 -31.91
CA LYS A 272 -10.35 -16.05 -31.27
C LYS A 272 -9.45 -17.03 -31.99
N THR A 273 -9.08 -18.11 -31.32
CA THR A 273 -8.34 -19.24 -31.94
C THR A 273 -9.15 -19.88 -33.08
N THR A 274 -10.48 -19.76 -33.04
CA THR A 274 -11.41 -20.19 -34.10
C THR A 274 -11.43 -19.24 -35.31
N GLY A 275 -10.69 -18.13 -35.29
CA GLY A 275 -10.67 -17.12 -36.34
C GLY A 275 -11.72 -16.01 -36.20
N ASP A 276 -12.73 -16.18 -35.36
CA ASP A 276 -13.77 -15.17 -35.13
C ASP A 276 -13.16 -13.87 -34.58
N VAL A 277 -13.52 -12.72 -35.17
CA VAL A 277 -13.13 -11.39 -34.67
C VAL A 277 -14.09 -10.99 -33.55
N MET A 278 -13.55 -10.64 -32.39
CA MET A 278 -14.30 -10.14 -31.25
C MET A 278 -14.57 -8.63 -31.39
N GLY A 279 -15.62 -8.14 -30.74
CA GLY A 279 -15.86 -6.72 -30.57
C GLY A 279 -14.67 -6.04 -29.90
N ALA A 280 -14.31 -4.85 -30.37
CA ALA A 280 -13.24 -4.07 -29.80
C ALA A 280 -13.63 -3.48 -28.44
N TRP A 281 -12.61 -3.02 -27.70
CA TRP A 281 -12.82 -2.13 -26.57
C TRP A 281 -13.58 -0.87 -27.01
N LYS A 282 -14.42 -0.33 -26.15
CA LYS A 282 -15.09 0.96 -26.31
C LYS A 282 -14.50 1.87 -25.25
N LYS A 283 -14.11 3.08 -25.62
CA LYS A 283 -13.49 4.05 -24.69
C LYS A 283 -14.33 4.24 -23.41
N GLN A 284 -13.68 4.28 -22.25
CA GLN A 284 -14.30 4.35 -20.92
C GLN A 284 -13.96 5.62 -20.13
N GLY A 285 -13.05 6.46 -20.62
CA GLY A 285 -12.51 7.60 -19.90
C GLY A 285 -11.52 7.20 -18.79
N LEU A 286 -10.66 6.19 -19.05
CA LEU A 286 -9.85 5.55 -18.00
C LEU A 286 -8.93 6.53 -17.25
N LYS A 287 -8.39 7.57 -17.90
CA LYS A 287 -7.55 8.57 -17.21
C LYS A 287 -8.33 9.39 -16.20
N ALA A 288 -9.53 9.87 -16.56
CA ALA A 288 -10.38 10.62 -15.63
C ALA A 288 -10.80 9.75 -14.44
N LEU A 289 -11.14 8.49 -14.70
CA LEU A 289 -11.45 7.50 -13.66
C LEU A 289 -10.23 7.21 -12.77
N TRP A 290 -9.03 7.14 -13.34
CA TRP A 290 -7.78 6.95 -12.59
C TRP A 290 -7.50 8.12 -11.66
N ASP A 291 -7.67 9.35 -12.16
CA ASP A 291 -7.48 10.56 -11.36
C ASP A 291 -8.46 10.61 -10.18
N GLU A 292 -9.74 10.31 -10.42
CA GLU A 292 -10.75 10.20 -9.36
C GLU A 292 -10.41 9.10 -8.34
N TYR A 293 -10.05 7.91 -8.82
CA TYR A 293 -9.65 6.79 -7.99
C TYR A 293 -8.47 7.13 -7.07
N MET A 294 -7.46 7.84 -7.60
CA MET A 294 -6.29 8.23 -6.82
C MET A 294 -6.67 9.21 -5.71
N GLU A 295 -7.56 10.17 -5.96
CA GLU A 295 -8.08 11.06 -4.91
C GLU A 295 -8.83 10.28 -3.81
N GLU A 296 -9.69 9.31 -4.17
CA GLU A 296 -10.37 8.46 -3.19
C GLU A 296 -9.39 7.58 -2.38
N LYS A 297 -8.34 7.08 -3.04
CA LYS A 297 -7.29 6.29 -2.39
C LYS A 297 -6.51 7.13 -1.38
N PHE A 298 -6.16 8.36 -1.73
CA PHE A 298 -5.53 9.26 -0.77
C PHE A 298 -6.45 9.61 0.39
N ALA A 299 -7.73 9.92 0.13
CA ALA A 299 -8.70 10.18 1.19
C ALA A 299 -8.83 8.98 2.15
N THR A 300 -8.82 7.76 1.62
CA THR A 300 -8.81 6.53 2.42
C THR A 300 -7.52 6.39 3.22
N ALA A 301 -6.35 6.60 2.62
CA ALA A 301 -5.06 6.57 3.28
C ALA A 301 -4.99 7.57 4.45
N LYS A 302 -5.46 8.81 4.22
CA LYS A 302 -5.61 9.86 5.23
C LYS A 302 -6.48 9.39 6.40
N LYS A 303 -7.72 8.98 6.10
CA LYS A 303 -8.66 8.47 7.12
C LYS A 303 -8.08 7.32 7.94
N ARG A 304 -7.38 6.36 7.31
CA ARG A 304 -6.78 5.22 8.02
C ARG A 304 -5.68 5.62 8.97
N SER A 305 -4.77 6.49 8.52
CA SER A 305 -3.71 7.01 9.36
C SER A 305 -4.28 7.77 10.55
N GLU A 306 -5.33 8.58 10.33
CA GLU A 306 -5.99 9.34 11.37
C GLU A 306 -6.73 8.47 12.37
N ASN A 307 -7.48 7.46 11.90
CA ASN A 307 -8.19 6.52 12.76
C ASN A 307 -7.26 5.84 13.76
N ASP A 308 -6.13 5.28 13.29
CA ASP A 308 -5.19 4.59 14.17
C ASP A 308 -4.45 5.58 15.08
N MET A 309 -3.95 6.69 14.53
CA MET A 309 -3.22 7.69 15.31
C MET A 309 -4.09 8.28 16.42
N ASP A 310 -5.29 8.78 16.09
CA ASP A 310 -6.17 9.45 17.05
C ASP A 310 -6.75 8.49 18.09
N LYS A 311 -7.06 7.24 17.71
CA LYS A 311 -7.58 6.24 18.63
C LYS A 311 -6.50 5.80 19.62
N TYR A 312 -5.35 5.39 19.11
CA TYR A 312 -4.34 4.72 19.93
C TYR A 312 -3.45 5.71 20.70
N LEU A 313 -3.24 6.94 20.22
CA LEU A 313 -2.62 7.98 21.04
C LEU A 313 -3.47 8.34 22.26
N ARG A 314 -4.79 8.46 22.07
CA ARG A 314 -5.73 8.71 23.17
C ARG A 314 -5.74 7.56 24.17
N LEU A 315 -5.71 6.32 23.68
CA LEU A 315 -5.68 5.14 24.54
C LEU A 315 -4.36 5.04 25.32
N LEU A 316 -3.22 5.28 24.66
CA LEU A 316 -1.90 5.35 25.30
C LEU A 316 -1.89 6.42 26.39
N GLU A 317 -2.26 7.65 26.06
CA GLU A 317 -2.25 8.75 27.03
C GLU A 317 -3.19 8.47 28.22
N GLY A 318 -4.42 8.02 27.95
CA GLY A 318 -5.41 7.77 28.99
C GLY A 318 -5.10 6.57 29.89
N LYS A 319 -4.42 5.53 29.38
CA LYS A 319 -4.00 4.39 30.20
C LYS A 319 -2.74 4.70 30.99
N TRP A 320 -1.75 5.33 30.35
CA TRP A 320 -0.43 5.55 30.94
C TRP A 320 -0.33 6.81 31.81
N SER A 321 -1.36 7.66 31.80
CA SER A 321 -1.54 8.71 32.81
C SER A 321 -1.91 8.16 34.19
N GLN A 322 -2.48 6.95 34.26
CA GLN A 322 -2.93 6.31 35.50
C GLN A 322 -1.73 5.79 36.31
N LYS A 323 -1.86 5.75 37.64
CA LYS A 323 -0.84 5.18 38.53
C LYS A 323 -1.09 3.71 38.92
N LYS A 324 -2.33 3.23 38.74
CA LYS A 324 -2.77 1.89 39.16
C LYS A 324 -2.94 0.97 37.94
N ASP A 325 -2.91 -0.34 38.18
CA ASP A 325 -3.15 -1.37 37.16
C ASP A 325 -2.19 -1.32 35.97
N LEU A 326 -0.93 -1.01 36.26
CA LEU A 326 0.21 -1.06 35.35
C LEU A 326 1.30 -1.95 35.97
N ASP A 327 2.08 -2.61 35.13
CA ASP A 327 3.30 -3.30 35.54
C ASP A 327 4.51 -2.49 35.06
N ALA A 328 4.78 -1.40 35.78
CA ALA A 328 5.81 -0.42 35.44
C ALA A 328 6.20 0.40 36.68
N GLY A 329 7.50 0.68 36.83
CA GLY A 329 7.98 1.64 37.82
C GLY A 329 7.47 3.06 37.53
N GLU A 330 7.33 3.89 38.58
CA GLU A 330 6.78 5.25 38.42
C GLU A 330 7.62 6.10 37.45
N ASN A 331 8.96 6.00 37.53
CA ASN A 331 9.87 6.73 36.63
C ASN A 331 9.70 6.30 35.17
N ASP A 332 9.71 5.00 34.87
CA ASP A 332 9.55 4.49 33.50
C ASP A 332 8.21 4.90 32.90
N ARG A 333 7.15 4.85 33.71
CA ARG A 333 5.81 5.30 33.33
C ARG A 333 5.80 6.79 32.99
N VAL A 334 6.41 7.64 33.83
CA VAL A 334 6.46 9.10 33.60
C VAL A 334 7.25 9.43 32.34
N VAL A 335 8.42 8.80 32.15
CA VAL A 335 9.22 8.96 30.93
C VAL A 335 8.43 8.55 29.69
N PHE A 336 7.76 7.40 29.73
CA PHE A 336 6.96 6.93 28.62
C PHE A 336 5.75 7.84 28.33
N LEU A 337 5.09 8.37 29.36
CA LEU A 337 4.01 9.35 29.20
C LEU A 337 4.49 10.64 28.52
N LEU A 338 5.70 11.11 28.83
CA LEU A 338 6.31 12.25 28.14
C LEU A 338 6.57 11.93 26.66
N GLN A 339 7.04 10.71 26.34
CA GLN A 339 7.22 10.27 24.95
C GLN A 339 5.89 10.24 24.19
N ILE A 340 4.82 9.70 24.80
CA ILE A 340 3.46 9.71 24.22
C ILE A 340 3.02 11.14 23.87
N ARG A 341 3.24 12.09 24.78
CA ARG A 341 2.88 13.50 24.55
C ARG A 341 3.70 14.12 23.41
N LYS A 342 4.99 13.83 23.32
CA LYS A 342 5.83 14.29 22.20
C LYS A 342 5.33 13.76 20.86
N LEU A 343 4.97 12.47 20.78
CA LEU A 343 4.39 11.88 19.55
C LEU A 343 3.03 12.51 19.22
N LYS A 344 2.19 12.78 20.21
CA LYS A 344 0.91 13.47 20.02
C LYS A 344 1.10 14.87 19.45
N THR A 345 2.09 15.63 19.93
CA THR A 345 2.45 16.95 19.37
C THR A 345 2.94 16.84 17.92
N ALA A 346 3.84 15.89 17.64
CA ALA A 346 4.33 15.66 16.28
C ALA A 346 3.20 15.25 15.33
N TRP A 347 2.28 14.40 15.81
CA TRP A 347 1.09 14.00 15.07
C TRP A 347 0.16 15.19 14.77
N ALA A 348 -0.11 16.06 15.75
CA ALA A 348 -0.95 17.23 15.55
C ALA A 348 -0.40 18.16 14.45
N ALA A 349 0.93 18.35 14.41
CA ALA A 349 1.59 19.12 13.36
C ALA A 349 1.47 18.43 11.98
N GLU A 350 1.64 17.11 11.92
CA GLU A 350 1.56 16.36 10.66
C GLU A 350 0.11 16.24 10.12
N LYS A 351 -0.87 16.07 11.01
CA LYS A 351 -2.25 15.66 10.68
C LYS A 351 -2.89 16.57 9.63
N ASN A 352 -2.77 17.88 9.81
CA ASN A 352 -3.43 18.85 8.94
C ASN A 352 -2.60 19.24 7.71
N SER A 353 -1.29 18.97 7.73
CA SER A 353 -0.37 19.35 6.63
C SER A 353 -0.28 18.34 5.49
N TRP A 354 -0.86 17.15 5.65
CA TRP A 354 -0.69 16.08 4.67
C TRP A 354 -1.67 16.20 3.50
N THR A 355 -1.10 16.48 2.33
CA THR A 355 -1.78 16.52 1.04
C THR A 355 -1.36 15.33 0.19
N ALA A 356 -2.13 15.08 -0.88
CA ALA A 356 -1.79 14.01 -1.81
C ALA A 356 -0.38 14.24 -2.40
N PRO A 357 0.44 13.18 -2.56
CA PRO A 357 1.84 13.33 -2.96
C PRO A 357 2.02 13.83 -4.40
N TRP A 358 0.97 13.79 -5.24
CA TRP A 358 0.97 14.32 -6.60
C TRP A 358 0.50 15.78 -6.73
N LYS A 359 0.08 16.42 -5.62
CA LYS A 359 -0.34 17.83 -5.60
C LYS A 359 0.83 18.77 -5.35
#